data_AF-A0A7G8FKE8-F1
#
_entry.id   AF-A0A7G8FKE8-F1
#
_cell.length_a   1.000
_cell.length_b   1.000
_cell.length_c   1.000
_cell.angle_alpha   90.00
_cell.angle_beta   90.00
_cell.angle_gamma   90.00
#
_symmetry.space_group_name_H-M   'P 1'
#
loop_
_entity.id
_entity.type
_entity.pdbx_description
1 polymer ?
#
loop_
_entity_poly.entity_id
_entity_poly.type
_entity_poly.pdbx_seq_one_letter_code
_entity_poly.pdbx_strand_id
1 'polypeptide(L)'
;MLVRFPFNTDYLDRKGRPQSVEWVAVDLDLLERYGRAFAGDWRQLHNSKRWIEQHRQAYRVQSLADGVVVFQKEGPIHAPLELALDQTLQQPLPANPRRRRSLTMAPPQKG
;
A
#
# COMPACT_ATOMS: atom_id res chain seq x y z
N MET A 1 -0.71 -19.82 2.76
CA MET A 1 0.61 -19.11 2.76
C MET A 1 0.36 -17.62 2.97
N LEU A 2 1.14 -16.97 3.84
CA LEU A 2 1.03 -15.56 4.19
C LEU A 2 2.15 -14.76 3.50
N VAL A 3 1.79 -13.63 2.87
CA VAL A 3 2.76 -12.68 2.30
C VAL A 3 2.72 -11.39 3.09
N ARG A 4 3.89 -10.94 3.56
CA ARG A 4 4.06 -9.63 4.21
C ARG A 4 4.57 -8.62 3.19
N PHE A 5 3.85 -7.52 3.03
CA PHE A 5 4.17 -6.43 2.12
C PHE A 5 5.09 -5.46 2.85
N PRO A 6 6.35 -5.31 2.39
CA PRO A 6 6.71 -4.00 1.83
C PRO A 6 7.68 -4.07 0.64
N PHE A 7 7.63 -5.11 -0.22
CA PHE A 7 8.57 -5.23 -1.35
C PHE A 7 7.94 -5.56 -2.72
N ASN A 8 6.85 -6.33 -2.76
CA ASN A 8 6.11 -6.65 -3.99
C ASN A 8 4.62 -6.90 -3.65
N THR A 9 3.72 -6.55 -4.57
CA THR A 9 2.29 -6.85 -4.49
C THR A 9 1.96 -8.30 -4.86
N ASP A 10 2.90 -9.01 -5.49
CA ASP A 10 2.71 -10.38 -5.96
C ASP A 10 3.70 -11.34 -5.27
N TYR A 11 3.18 -12.46 -4.77
CA TYR A 11 4.02 -13.63 -4.56
C TYR A 11 4.32 -14.25 -5.92
N LEU A 12 5.61 -14.33 -6.26
CA LEU A 12 6.07 -15.04 -7.43
C LEU A 12 6.45 -16.47 -7.02
N ASP A 13 5.91 -17.47 -7.71
CA ASP A 13 6.36 -18.84 -7.56
C ASP A 13 7.84 -19.00 -8.00
N ARG A 14 8.39 -20.21 -7.84
CA ARG A 14 9.78 -20.50 -8.25
C ARG A 14 10.05 -20.26 -9.74
N LYS A 15 9.01 -20.08 -10.56
CA LYS A 15 9.07 -19.80 -12.00
C LYS A 15 8.79 -18.32 -12.32
N GLY A 16 8.72 -17.45 -11.30
CA GLY A 16 8.48 -16.03 -11.47
C GLY A 16 7.01 -15.68 -11.78
N ARG A 17 6.06 -16.58 -11.56
CA ARG A 17 4.64 -16.34 -11.90
C ARG A 17 3.87 -15.83 -10.68
N PRO A 18 3.06 -14.77 -10.82
CA PRO A 18 2.16 -14.32 -9.77
C PRO A 18 1.19 -15.44 -9.37
N GLN A 19 1.08 -15.69 -8.07
CA GLN A 19 0.06 -16.60 -7.53
C GLN A 19 -0.80 -15.87 -6.52
N SER A 20 -2.12 -16.11 -6.57
CA SER A 20 -3.02 -15.65 -5.51
C SER A 20 -2.68 -16.38 -4.22
N VAL A 21 -2.51 -15.63 -3.13
CA VAL A 21 -2.24 -16.20 -1.81
C VAL A 21 -3.49 -16.14 -0.96
N GLU A 22 -3.54 -17.00 0.06
CA GLU A 22 -4.70 -17.05 0.94
C GLU A 22 -4.73 -15.84 1.89
N TRP A 23 -3.57 -15.38 2.35
CA TRP A 23 -3.45 -14.30 3.34
C TRP A 23 -2.46 -13.23 2.89
N VAL A 24 -2.86 -11.97 3.04
CA VAL A 24 -2.11 -10.77 2.66
C VAL A 24 -2.04 -9.83 3.84
N ALA A 25 -0.85 -9.34 4.20
CA ALA A 25 -0.67 -8.33 5.25
C ALA A 25 0.09 -7.11 4.72
N VAL A 26 -0.50 -5.92 4.85
CA VAL A 26 0.06 -4.64 4.37
C VAL A 26 0.23 -3.67 5.53
N ASP A 27 1.44 -3.15 5.71
CA ASP A 27 1.74 -2.10 6.68
C ASP A 27 1.60 -0.72 6.01
N LEU A 28 0.40 -0.14 6.09
CA LEU A 28 0.09 1.14 5.45
C LEU A 28 0.73 2.32 6.19
N ASP A 29 0.81 2.26 7.52
CA ASP A 29 1.41 3.31 8.34
C ASP A 29 2.91 3.44 8.10
N LEU A 30 3.63 2.32 8.02
CA LEU A 30 5.06 2.33 7.71
C LEU A 30 5.32 2.93 6.33
N LEU A 31 4.54 2.50 5.34
CA LEU A 31 4.63 3.01 3.97
C LEU A 31 4.29 4.51 3.89
N GLU A 32 3.32 4.99 4.66
CA GLU A 32 3.01 6.42 4.75
C GLU A 32 4.14 7.20 5.41
N ARG A 33 4.62 6.74 6.57
CA ARG A 33 5.67 7.38 7.35
C ARG A 33 6.93 7.56 6.51
N TYR A 34 7.40 6.49 5.88
CA TYR A 34 8.63 6.52 5.08
C TYR A 34 8.41 7.08 3.68
N GLY A 35 7.21 6.94 3.11
CA GLY A 35 6.84 7.50 1.80
C GLY A 35 6.93 9.02 1.72
N ARG A 36 6.89 9.72 2.86
CA ARG A 36 7.15 11.16 2.95
C ARG A 36 8.59 11.54 2.55
N ALA A 37 9.55 10.65 2.80
CA ALA A 37 10.98 10.88 2.55
C ALA A 37 11.50 10.08 1.34
N PHE A 38 10.96 8.89 1.10
CA PHE A 38 11.50 7.94 0.14
C PHE A 38 10.51 7.64 -0.99
N ALA A 39 10.96 7.84 -2.23
CA ALA A 39 10.13 7.63 -3.41
C ALA A 39 9.75 6.17 -3.67
N GLY A 40 10.55 5.23 -3.16
CA GLY A 40 10.24 3.81 -3.20
C GLY A 40 8.99 3.52 -2.37
N ASP A 41 9.03 3.85 -1.08
CA ASP A 41 7.92 3.67 -0.14
C ASP A 41 6.67 4.43 -0.56
N TRP A 42 6.82 5.65 -1.10
CA TRP A 42 5.69 6.40 -1.68
C TRP A 42 4.98 5.62 -2.78
N ARG A 43 5.76 5.05 -3.72
CA ARG A 43 5.22 4.25 -4.82
C ARG A 43 4.58 2.97 -4.29
N GLN A 44 5.18 2.35 -3.28
CA GLN A 44 4.64 1.15 -2.65
C GLN A 44 3.31 1.43 -1.93
N LEU A 45 3.17 2.55 -1.23
CA LEU A 45 1.90 2.98 -0.64
C LEU A 45 0.82 3.15 -1.71
N HIS A 46 1.14 3.89 -2.78
CA HIS A 46 0.23 4.10 -3.91
C HIS A 46 -0.22 2.76 -4.52
N ASN A 47 0.72 1.86 -4.79
CA ASN A 47 0.42 0.56 -5.38
C ASN A 47 -0.39 -0.33 -4.43
N SER A 48 -0.09 -0.28 -3.12
CA SER A 48 -0.83 -1.06 -2.12
C SER A 48 -2.27 -0.60 -2.01
N LYS A 49 -2.53 0.72 -1.93
CA LYS A 49 -3.89 1.26 -1.93
C LYS A 49 -4.66 0.85 -3.19
N ARG A 50 -4.04 0.99 -4.37
CA ARG A 50 -4.64 0.56 -5.64
C ARG A 50 -4.94 -0.94 -5.68
N TRP A 51 -4.00 -1.78 -5.21
CA TRP A 51 -4.19 -3.23 -5.17
C TRP A 51 -5.36 -3.59 -4.26
N ILE A 52 -5.42 -3.00 -3.07
CA ILE A 52 -6.52 -3.22 -2.13
C ILE A 52 -7.84 -2.91 -2.82
N GLU A 53 -8.00 -1.72 -3.40
CA GLU A 53 -9.22 -1.31 -4.11
C GLU A 53 -9.64 -2.29 -5.21
N GLN A 54 -8.68 -2.81 -5.99
CA GLN A 54 -8.92 -3.75 -7.08
C GLN A 54 -9.33 -5.16 -6.59
N HIS A 55 -8.94 -5.54 -5.38
CA HIS A 55 -9.10 -6.90 -4.87
C HIS A 55 -10.13 -7.01 -3.73
N ARG A 56 -10.83 -5.92 -3.36
CA ARG A 56 -11.83 -5.90 -2.27
C ARG A 56 -12.96 -6.90 -2.42
N GLN A 57 -13.25 -7.36 -3.64
CA GLN A 57 -14.27 -8.40 -3.87
C GLN A 57 -13.75 -9.81 -3.59
N ALA A 58 -12.45 -10.05 -3.74
CA ALA A 58 -11.83 -11.36 -3.55
C ALA A 58 -11.18 -11.51 -2.17
N TYR A 59 -10.80 -10.42 -1.52
CA TYR A 59 -10.14 -10.42 -0.21
C TYR A 59 -10.96 -9.60 0.78
N ARG A 60 -11.18 -10.13 1.98
CA ARG A 60 -11.87 -9.44 3.09
C ARG A 60 -10.91 -9.12 4.20
N VAL A 61 -11.05 -7.95 4.81
CA VAL A 61 -10.20 -7.55 5.93
C VAL A 61 -10.57 -8.35 7.18
N GLN A 62 -9.56 -8.98 7.77
CA GLN A 62 -9.67 -9.81 8.98
C GLN A 62 -9.06 -9.12 10.20
N SER A 63 -8.17 -8.15 9.99
CA SER A 63 -7.61 -7.32 11.06
C SER A 63 -7.14 -5.98 10.51
N LEU A 64 -7.26 -4.94 11.34
CA LEU A 64 -6.64 -3.64 11.12
C LEU A 64 -6.13 -3.15 12.48
N ALA A 65 -4.82 -3.19 12.69
CA ALA A 65 -4.19 -2.81 13.95
C ALA A 65 -2.83 -2.19 13.68
N ASP A 66 -2.53 -1.07 14.36
CA ASP A 66 -1.25 -0.35 14.25
C ASP A 66 -0.82 -0.08 12.79
N GLY A 67 -1.78 0.29 11.95
CA GLY A 67 -1.55 0.56 10.52
C GLY A 67 -1.35 -0.67 9.64
N VAL A 68 -1.32 -1.86 10.23
CA VAL A 68 -1.24 -3.13 9.51
C VAL A 68 -2.63 -3.67 9.23
N VAL A 69 -2.95 -3.80 7.94
CA VAL A 69 -4.17 -4.47 7.47
C VAL A 69 -3.86 -5.91 7.08
N VAL A 70 -4.68 -6.84 7.54
CA VAL A 70 -4.60 -8.26 7.18
C VAL A 70 -5.86 -8.65 6.43
N PHE A 71 -5.68 -9.32 5.30
CA PHE A 71 -6.73 -9.81 4.42
C PHE A 71 -6.69 -11.32 4.30
N GLN A 72 -7.86 -11.91 4.11
CA GLN A 72 -8.03 -13.30 3.71
C GLN A 72 -8.81 -13.38 2.40
N LYS A 73 -8.33 -14.20 1.48
CA LYS A 73 -9.05 -14.52 0.24
C LYS A 73 -10.35 -15.25 0.58
N GLU A 74 -11.48 -14.74 0.08
CA GLU A 74 -12.82 -15.29 0.32
C GLU A 74 -13.16 -15.43 1.81
N GLY A 75 -12.51 -14.62 2.67
CA GLY A 75 -12.76 -14.62 4.11
C GLY A 75 -14.14 -14.06 4.49
N PRO A 76 -14.53 -14.22 5.76
CA PRO A 76 -15.77 -13.63 6.28
C PRO A 76 -15.74 -12.10 6.22
N ILE A 77 -16.92 -11.50 6.04
CA ILE A 77 -17.09 -10.04 6.03
C ILE A 77 -17.19 -9.54 7.47
N HIS A 78 -16.34 -8.58 7.82
CA HIS A 78 -16.39 -7.86 9.09
C HIS A 78 -16.68 -6.39 8.85
N ALA A 79 -17.97 -6.01 8.86
CA ALA A 79 -18.40 -4.67 8.47
C ALA A 79 -17.67 -3.50 9.18
N PRO A 80 -17.36 -3.57 10.50
CA PRO A 80 -16.58 -2.52 11.14
C PRO A 80 -15.14 -2.39 10.60
N LEU A 81 -14.51 -3.51 10.26
CA LEU A 81 -13.15 -3.52 9.69
C LEU A 81 -13.15 -3.01 8.25
N GLU A 82 -14.15 -3.39 7.44
CA GLU A 82 -14.31 -2.89 6.07
C GLU A 82 -14.48 -1.36 6.06
N LEU A 83 -15.32 -0.83 6.97
CA LEU A 83 -15.50 0.61 7.12
C LEU A 83 -14.21 1.32 7.56
N ALA A 84 -13.48 0.75 8.52
CA ALA A 84 -12.21 1.31 8.98
C ALA A 84 -11.15 1.30 7.85
N LEU A 85 -11.12 0.24 7.04
CA LEU A 85 -10.27 0.19 5.86
C LEU A 85 -10.67 1.27 4.84
N ASP A 86 -11.96 1.48 4.57
CA ASP A 86 -12.42 2.52 3.66
C ASP A 86 -11.97 3.92 4.13
N GLN A 87 -12.09 4.21 5.42
CA GLN A 87 -11.57 5.45 6.01
C GLN A 87 -10.05 5.59 5.82
N THR A 88 -9.30 4.50 5.99
CA THR A 88 -7.84 4.47 5.78
C THR A 88 -7.46 4.73 4.32
N LEU A 89 -8.22 4.17 3.38
CA LEU A 89 -7.97 4.32 1.95
C LEU A 89 -8.27 5.75 1.47
N GLN A 90 -9.31 6.40 2.02
CA GLN A 90 -9.69 7.78 1.71
C GLN A 90 -8.62 8.82 2.09
N GLN A 91 -7.71 8.48 3.02
CA GLN A 91 -6.61 9.39 3.36
C GLN A 91 -5.72 9.66 2.13
N PRO A 92 -5.42 10.93 1.82
CA PRO A 92 -4.61 11.25 0.65
C PRO A 92 -3.19 10.70 0.79
N LEU A 93 -2.55 10.38 -0.33
CA LEU A 93 -1.13 10.05 -0.34
C LEU A 93 -0.32 11.27 0.12
N PRO A 94 0.80 11.07 0.86
CA PRO A 94 1.72 12.16 1.14
C PRO A 94 2.29 12.74 -0.15
N ALA A 95 2.80 13.97 -0.09
CA ALA A 95 3.41 14.62 -1.24
C ALA A 95 4.54 13.76 -1.83
N ASN A 96 4.53 13.56 -3.15
CA ASN A 96 5.53 12.72 -3.81
C ASN A 96 6.96 13.30 -3.64
N PRO A 97 7.88 12.58 -2.98
CA PRO A 97 9.22 13.10 -2.68
C PRO A 97 10.08 13.35 -3.93
N ARG A 98 9.78 12.72 -5.08
CA ARG A 98 10.47 13.02 -6.34
C ARG A 98 10.15 14.42 -6.87
N ARG A 99 8.94 14.93 -6.62
CA ARG A 99 8.52 16.26 -7.03
C ARG A 99 9.10 17.37 -6.15
N ARG A 100 9.54 17.05 -4.93
CA ARG A 100 10.22 18.00 -4.04
C ARG A 100 11.63 18.33 -4.54
N ARG A 101 12.38 17.34 -5.04
CA ARG A 101 13.75 17.54 -5.54
C ARG A 101 13.82 18.47 -6.75
N SER A 102 12.80 18.49 -7.60
CA SER A 102 12.76 19.35 -8.80
C SER A 102 12.54 20.84 -8.49
N LEU A 103 11.95 21.19 -7.34
CA LEU A 103 11.78 22.61 -6.95
C LEU A 103 13.04 23.24 -6.35
N THR A 104 13.99 22.43 -5.87
CA THR A 104 15.25 22.94 -5.27
C THR A 104 16.34 23.22 -6.31
N MET A 105 16.12 22.91 -7.59
CA MET A 105 17.10 23.06 -8.68
C MET A 105 16.68 24.07 -9.76
N ALA A 106 15.87 25.08 -9.44
CA ALA A 106 15.69 26.20 -10.36
C ALA A 106 17.04 26.93 -10.54
N PRO A 107 17.57 27.06 -11.78
CA PRO A 107 18.82 27.77 -12.01
C PRO A 107 18.66 29.26 -11.64
N PRO A 108 19.72 29.93 -11.15
CA PRO A 108 19.64 31.36 -10.88
C PRO A 108 19.30 32.09 -12.18
N GLN A 109 18.27 32.95 -12.13
CA GLN A 109 17.96 33.83 -13.24
C GLN A 109 19.13 34.80 -13.41
N LYS A 110 19.79 34.74 -14.59
CA LYS A 110 20.78 35.73 -14.98
C LYS A 110 20.04 37.02 -15.35
N GLY A 111 20.41 38.11 -14.69
CA GLY A 111 20.01 39.47 -15.05
C GLY A 111 20.73 39.99 -16.28
#